data_AF-A0A7K0Y7X9-F1
#
_entry.id   AF-A0A7K0Y7X9-F1
#
_cell.length_a   1.000
_cell.length_b   1.000
_cell.length_c   1.000
_cell.angle_alpha   90.00
_cell.angle_beta   90.00
_cell.angle_gamma   90.00
#
_symmetry.space_group_name_H-M   'P 1'
#
loop_
_entity.id
_entity.type
_entity.pdbx_description
1 polymer ?
#
loop_
_entity_poly.entity_id
_entity_poly.type
_entity_poly.pdbx_seq_one_letter_code
_entity_poly.pdbx_strand_id
1 'polypeptide(L)'
;GAMYEGDSSRKRTLVEHGFRLPSALDNRPLRWSEFQQRVGQTVYLSATPGKYELAAADGVVEQIIRPTGLVDPKIVLKPTKGQIDDLLEEIRVRAAKDERVLVTTLTKKMAEELTDFLSEAGVKVRYLHSDVDTLKRVELLRQLRQGVFDVLVGINLLREGLDLPEVSLVAILDADKEGFLRSATSLVQTIGRAARNINGEVHMYGDNLTESMRKAIDETTRRREKQVAYNKKLGVDPQPLQKKIIDITDQIEREELDTAELIAELGKAKGRKATAVPLRSNRGIAAMAQDEILAVVLDLDAQMRHAASELQFELAARLRDEIAELKHELRQMKKAGHI
;
A
#
# COMPACT_ATOMS: atom_id res chain seq x y z
N GLY A 1 -16.47 -14.74 -11.41
CA GLY A 1 -16.60 -14.73 -12.88
C GLY A 1 -15.72 -13.70 -13.58
N ALA A 2 -15.38 -12.57 -12.93
CA ALA A 2 -14.77 -11.42 -13.59
C ALA A 2 -13.52 -11.70 -14.45
N MET A 3 -12.64 -12.62 -14.04
CA MET A 3 -11.40 -12.91 -14.78
C MET A 3 -11.67 -13.58 -16.14
N TYR A 4 -12.51 -14.62 -16.18
CA TYR A 4 -12.89 -15.28 -17.42
C TYR A 4 -13.74 -14.35 -18.30
N GLU A 5 -14.75 -13.70 -17.71
CA GLU A 5 -15.68 -12.84 -18.46
C GLU A 5 -14.96 -11.63 -19.08
N GLY A 6 -14.05 -10.99 -18.34
CA GLY A 6 -13.26 -9.86 -18.85
C GLY A 6 -12.33 -10.26 -20.00
N ASP A 7 -11.60 -11.36 -19.84
CA ASP A 7 -10.70 -11.85 -20.90
C ASP A 7 -11.49 -12.34 -22.13
N SER A 8 -12.58 -13.07 -21.92
CA SER A 8 -13.44 -13.57 -22.99
C SER A 8 -14.10 -12.43 -23.76
N SER A 9 -14.57 -11.37 -23.10
CA SER A 9 -15.17 -10.21 -23.77
C SER A 9 -14.16 -9.52 -24.67
N ARG A 10 -12.95 -9.25 -24.16
CA ARG A 10 -11.87 -8.61 -24.93
C ARG A 10 -11.46 -9.44 -26.15
N LYS A 11 -11.31 -10.76 -25.97
CA LYS A 11 -10.88 -11.64 -27.06
C LYS A 11 -11.97 -11.90 -28.10
N ARG A 12 -13.25 -11.93 -27.71
CA ARG A 12 -14.36 -12.10 -28.65
C ARG A 12 -14.38 -10.99 -29.69
N THR A 13 -14.19 -9.74 -29.28
CA THR A 13 -14.07 -8.59 -30.20
C THR A 13 -12.92 -8.76 -31.20
N LEU A 14 -11.74 -9.24 -30.75
CA LEU A 14 -10.60 -9.49 -31.64
C LEU A 14 -10.87 -10.60 -32.66
N VAL A 15 -11.62 -11.63 -32.27
CA VAL A 15 -12.00 -12.74 -33.17
C VAL A 15 -13.06 -12.28 -34.16
N GLU A 16 -14.09 -11.56 -33.71
CA GLU A 16 -15.17 -11.03 -34.56
C GLU A 16 -14.65 -10.09 -35.66
N HIS A 17 -13.64 -9.28 -35.36
CA HIS A 17 -13.00 -8.39 -36.33
C HIS A 17 -11.82 -9.04 -37.09
N GLY A 18 -11.61 -10.35 -36.96
CA GLY A 18 -10.61 -11.10 -37.75
C GLY A 18 -9.15 -10.88 -37.35
N PHE A 19 -8.87 -10.23 -36.23
CA PHE A 19 -7.49 -10.03 -35.72
C PHE A 19 -6.91 -11.30 -35.08
N ARG A 20 -7.76 -12.23 -34.65
CA ARG A 20 -7.35 -13.50 -34.01
C ARG A 20 -8.23 -14.65 -34.48
N LEU A 21 -7.65 -15.85 -34.51
CA LEU A 21 -8.40 -17.10 -34.75
C LEU A 21 -9.29 -17.44 -33.54
N PRO A 22 -10.40 -18.20 -33.73
CA PRO A 22 -11.27 -18.63 -32.64
C PRO A 22 -10.55 -19.40 -31.52
N SER A 23 -9.49 -20.14 -31.83
CA SER A 23 -8.67 -20.88 -30.84
C SER A 23 -8.00 -19.97 -29.81
N ALA A 24 -7.87 -18.67 -30.08
CA ALA A 24 -7.35 -17.71 -29.10
C ALA A 24 -8.23 -17.60 -27.84
N LEU A 25 -9.51 -17.99 -27.91
CA LEU A 25 -10.42 -18.04 -26.76
C LEU A 25 -10.09 -19.17 -25.77
N ASP A 26 -9.39 -20.21 -26.21
CA ASP A 26 -9.00 -21.34 -25.36
C ASP A 26 -7.80 -21.01 -24.47
N ASN A 27 -6.95 -20.08 -24.90
CA ASN A 27 -5.91 -19.51 -24.06
C ASN A 27 -6.54 -18.50 -23.10
N ARG A 28 -7.05 -18.93 -21.95
CA ARG A 28 -7.82 -18.08 -21.04
C ARG A 28 -7.57 -18.41 -19.57
N PRO A 29 -7.92 -17.51 -18.64
CA PRO A 29 -8.04 -17.85 -17.23
C PRO A 29 -9.07 -18.98 -17.00
N LEU A 30 -8.93 -19.66 -15.86
CA LEU A 30 -9.93 -20.61 -15.40
C LEU A 30 -11.28 -19.91 -15.17
N ARG A 31 -12.36 -20.62 -15.51
CA ARG A 31 -13.71 -20.28 -15.05
C ARG A 31 -13.79 -20.55 -13.55
N TRP A 32 -14.76 -19.92 -12.90
CA TRP A 32 -14.97 -20.11 -11.46
C TRP A 32 -15.21 -21.57 -11.09
N SER A 33 -16.04 -22.29 -11.85
CA SER A 33 -16.30 -23.72 -11.65
C SER A 33 -15.05 -24.59 -11.85
N GLU A 34 -14.21 -24.26 -12.83
CA GLU A 34 -12.95 -24.96 -13.09
C GLU A 34 -11.94 -24.74 -11.96
N PHE A 35 -11.90 -23.53 -11.40
CA PHE A 35 -11.11 -23.24 -10.21
C PHE A 35 -11.60 -24.03 -9.00
N GLN A 36 -12.92 -24.05 -8.75
CA GLN A 36 -13.51 -24.80 -7.62
C GLN A 36 -13.21 -26.30 -7.65
N GLN A 37 -13.13 -26.90 -8.84
CA GLN A 37 -12.79 -28.33 -8.99
C GLN A 37 -11.30 -28.64 -8.75
N ARG A 38 -10.44 -27.62 -8.86
CA ARG A 38 -8.97 -27.78 -8.76
C ARG A 38 -8.44 -27.40 -7.39
N VAL A 39 -9.20 -26.62 -6.62
CA VAL A 39 -8.84 -26.31 -5.25
C VAL A 39 -9.24 -27.45 -4.32
N GLY A 40 -8.31 -27.86 -3.48
CA GLY A 40 -8.59 -28.79 -2.38
C GLY A 40 -9.11 -28.02 -1.16
N GLN A 41 -8.64 -28.40 0.01
CA GLN A 41 -8.91 -27.65 1.23
C GLN A 41 -8.44 -26.19 1.08
N THR A 42 -9.35 -25.25 1.30
CA THR A 42 -9.12 -23.82 1.07
C THR A 42 -9.49 -23.04 2.33
N VAL A 43 -8.63 -22.11 2.74
CA VAL A 43 -8.90 -21.20 3.86
C VAL A 43 -9.12 -19.80 3.30
N TYR A 44 -10.30 -19.24 3.55
CA TYR A 44 -10.63 -17.87 3.19
C TYR A 44 -10.29 -16.93 4.36
N LEU A 45 -9.35 -16.00 4.16
CA LEU A 45 -8.96 -15.03 5.17
C LEU A 45 -9.53 -13.65 4.83
N SER A 46 -10.46 -13.16 5.65
CA SER A 46 -11.04 -11.83 5.48
C SER A 46 -11.60 -11.30 6.79
N ALA A 47 -11.49 -9.99 7.01
CA ALA A 47 -12.18 -9.30 8.11
C ALA A 47 -13.69 -9.12 7.83
N THR A 48 -14.10 -9.23 6.56
CA THR A 48 -15.46 -9.09 6.06
C THR A 48 -15.71 -10.17 4.98
N PRO A 49 -15.89 -11.45 5.35
CA PRO A 49 -16.12 -12.52 4.40
C PRO A 49 -17.36 -12.24 3.55
N GLY A 50 -17.27 -12.54 2.25
CA GLY A 50 -18.38 -12.37 1.33
C GLY A 50 -19.43 -13.48 1.46
N LYS A 51 -20.47 -13.40 0.63
CA LYS A 51 -21.57 -14.37 0.64
C LYS A 51 -21.10 -15.78 0.26
N TYR A 52 -20.15 -15.90 -0.65
CA TYR A 52 -19.67 -17.19 -1.12
C TYR A 52 -18.92 -17.92 -0.01
N GLU A 53 -17.99 -17.22 0.65
CA GLU A 53 -17.15 -17.76 1.71
C GLU A 53 -18.00 -18.21 2.90
N LEU A 54 -18.99 -17.39 3.28
CA LEU A 54 -19.93 -17.72 4.37
C LEU A 54 -20.83 -18.92 4.04
N ALA A 55 -21.22 -19.09 2.77
CA ALA A 55 -22.06 -20.22 2.36
C ALA A 55 -21.26 -21.51 2.14
N ALA A 56 -19.99 -21.39 1.75
CA ALA A 56 -19.11 -22.53 1.45
C ALA A 56 -18.40 -23.10 2.69
N ALA A 57 -18.32 -22.33 3.79
CA ALA A 57 -17.63 -22.76 5.00
C ALA A 57 -18.58 -23.46 5.99
N ASP A 58 -18.10 -24.53 6.62
CA ASP A 58 -18.82 -25.24 7.70
C ASP A 58 -18.83 -24.47 9.03
N GLY A 59 -18.15 -23.32 9.09
CA GLY A 59 -18.05 -22.45 10.25
C GLY A 59 -17.05 -21.33 10.04
N VAL A 60 -16.98 -20.40 11.01
CA VAL A 60 -16.06 -19.27 10.97
C VAL A 60 -15.17 -19.30 12.21
N VAL A 61 -13.85 -19.26 11.98
CA VAL A 61 -12.87 -19.05 13.05
C VAL A 61 -12.60 -17.55 13.15
N GLU A 62 -12.92 -16.96 14.30
CA GLU A 62 -12.70 -15.54 14.54
C GLU A 62 -11.34 -15.29 15.21
N GLN A 63 -10.51 -14.41 14.63
CA GLN A 63 -9.30 -13.89 15.26
C GLN A 63 -9.40 -12.36 15.38
N ILE A 64 -9.90 -11.89 16.51
CA ILE A 64 -10.18 -10.46 16.76
C ILE A 64 -9.21 -9.81 17.76
N ILE A 65 -8.51 -10.61 18.55
CA ILE A 65 -7.57 -10.11 19.56
C ILE A 65 -6.26 -9.76 18.87
N ARG A 66 -5.81 -8.51 19.03
CA ARG A 66 -4.53 -8.03 18.49
C ARG A 66 -3.41 -8.32 19.48
N PRO A 67 -2.22 -8.77 19.03
CA PRO A 67 -1.09 -9.02 19.93
C PRO A 67 -0.67 -7.80 20.76
N THR A 68 -0.84 -6.58 20.23
CA THR A 68 -0.50 -5.32 20.91
C THR A 68 -1.57 -4.82 21.88
N GLY A 69 -2.68 -5.54 22.03
CA GLY A 69 -3.82 -5.09 22.83
C GLY A 69 -4.63 -3.95 22.20
N LEU A 70 -4.31 -3.49 20.99
CA LEU A 70 -5.09 -2.46 20.30
C LEU A 70 -6.54 -2.92 20.08
N VAL A 71 -7.47 -2.00 20.29
CA VAL A 71 -8.91 -2.24 20.22
C VAL A 71 -9.51 -1.58 18.98
N ASP A 72 -10.65 -2.10 18.52
CA ASP A 72 -11.46 -1.47 17.48
C ASP A 72 -11.87 -0.05 17.91
N PRO A 73 -11.87 0.95 17.02
CA PRO A 73 -12.03 2.36 17.37
C PRO A 73 -13.43 2.67 17.91
N LYS A 74 -13.57 3.81 18.59
CA LYS A 74 -14.89 4.33 18.94
C LYS A 74 -15.58 4.90 17.70
N ILE A 75 -16.89 4.71 17.57
CA ILE A 75 -17.69 5.30 16.49
C ILE A 75 -18.57 6.41 17.08
N VAL A 76 -18.55 7.58 16.46
CA VAL A 76 -19.40 8.73 16.80
C VAL A 76 -20.25 9.09 15.59
N LEU A 77 -21.57 9.16 15.80
CA LEU A 77 -22.51 9.63 14.79
C LEU A 77 -22.66 11.15 14.90
N LYS A 78 -22.52 11.85 13.79
CA LYS A 78 -22.63 13.32 13.71
C LYS A 78 -23.64 13.72 12.62
N PRO A 79 -24.41 14.81 12.79
CA PRO A 79 -25.35 15.28 11.79
C PRO A 79 -24.62 15.84 10.55
N THR A 80 -25.31 15.90 9.41
CA THR A 80 -24.73 16.50 8.18
C THR A 80 -24.64 18.03 8.27
N LYS A 81 -25.53 18.65 9.04
CA LYS A 81 -25.55 20.10 9.25
C LYS A 81 -24.28 20.55 9.98
N GLY A 82 -23.50 21.41 9.32
CA GLY A 82 -22.23 21.92 9.87
C GLY A 82 -21.09 20.91 9.86
N GLN A 83 -21.22 19.79 9.11
CA GLN A 83 -20.23 18.71 9.10
C GLN A 83 -18.81 19.17 8.71
N ILE A 84 -18.69 20.16 7.81
CA ILE A 84 -17.39 20.62 7.32
C ILE A 84 -16.67 21.43 8.39
N ASP A 85 -17.39 22.29 9.12
CA ASP A 85 -16.83 23.09 10.21
C ASP A 85 -16.42 22.21 11.39
N ASP A 86 -17.27 21.24 11.74
CA ASP A 86 -16.96 20.24 12.77
C ASP A 86 -15.73 19.40 12.38
N LEU A 87 -15.68 18.90 11.13
CA LEU A 87 -14.53 18.15 10.63
C LEU A 87 -13.24 18.99 10.67
N LEU A 88 -13.30 20.26 10.29
CA LEU A 88 -12.14 21.16 10.33
C LEU A 88 -11.59 21.31 11.76
N GLU A 89 -12.47 21.46 12.76
CA GLU A 89 -12.06 21.54 14.16
C GLU A 89 -11.45 20.22 14.65
N GLU A 90 -12.08 19.09 14.33
CA GLU A 90 -11.56 17.77 14.68
C GLU A 90 -10.17 17.54 14.05
N ILE A 91 -9.98 17.93 12.79
CA ILE A 91 -8.67 17.91 12.11
C ILE A 91 -7.64 18.73 12.88
N ARG A 92 -7.97 19.96 13.28
CA ARG A 92 -7.04 20.83 14.03
C ARG A 92 -6.65 20.23 15.37
N VAL A 93 -7.59 19.61 16.08
CA VAL A 93 -7.34 18.91 17.34
C VAL A 93 -6.37 17.73 17.14
N ARG A 94 -6.46 16.99 16.04
CA ARG A 94 -5.55 15.85 15.73
C ARG A 94 -4.19 16.35 15.27
N ALA A 95 -4.15 17.35 14.39
CA ALA A 95 -2.90 17.95 13.93
C ALA A 95 -2.08 18.54 15.09
N ALA A 96 -2.73 19.15 16.09
CA ALA A 96 -2.07 19.65 17.31
C ALA A 96 -1.40 18.55 18.16
N LYS A 97 -1.80 17.28 17.97
CA LYS A 97 -1.24 16.10 18.63
C LYS A 97 -0.28 15.30 17.73
N ASP A 98 0.06 15.84 16.56
CA ASP A 98 0.82 15.13 15.52
C ASP A 98 0.18 13.81 15.07
N GLU A 99 -1.16 13.78 15.06
CA GLU A 99 -1.95 12.66 14.57
C GLU A 99 -2.55 12.97 13.18
N ARG A 100 -2.83 11.93 12.40
CA ARG A 100 -3.32 12.03 11.01
C ARG A 100 -4.80 11.73 10.89
N VAL A 101 -5.42 12.30 9.86
CA VAL A 101 -6.85 12.13 9.56
C VAL A 101 -7.06 11.57 8.17
N LEU A 102 -7.93 10.56 8.07
CA LEU A 102 -8.44 10.08 6.79
C LEU A 102 -9.88 10.54 6.61
N VAL A 103 -10.21 11.10 5.46
CA VAL A 103 -11.58 11.50 5.12
C VAL A 103 -12.05 10.74 3.90
N THR A 104 -13.21 10.10 4.02
CA THR A 104 -13.87 9.41 2.91
C THR A 104 -15.11 10.16 2.43
N THR A 105 -15.12 10.51 1.14
CA THR A 105 -16.26 11.13 0.46
C THR A 105 -16.94 10.12 -0.48
N LEU A 106 -18.02 10.52 -1.15
CA LEU A 106 -18.69 9.68 -2.15
C LEU A 106 -18.31 10.01 -3.59
N THR A 107 -17.96 11.27 -3.88
CA THR A 107 -17.74 11.75 -5.25
C THR A 107 -16.37 12.41 -5.40
N LYS A 108 -15.82 12.37 -6.62
CA LYS A 108 -14.56 13.05 -6.96
C LYS A 108 -14.66 14.55 -6.72
N LYS A 109 -15.77 15.15 -7.17
CA LYS A 109 -16.06 16.57 -7.00
C LYS A 109 -16.05 16.98 -5.52
N MET A 110 -16.73 16.22 -4.65
CA MET A 110 -16.74 16.54 -3.21
C MET A 110 -15.35 16.39 -2.57
N ALA A 111 -14.55 15.41 -3.02
CA ALA A 111 -13.18 15.25 -2.54
C ALA A 111 -12.28 16.43 -2.92
N GLU A 112 -12.42 16.91 -4.17
CA GLU A 112 -11.70 18.08 -4.69
C GLU A 112 -12.11 19.35 -3.95
N GLU A 113 -13.41 19.65 -3.90
CA GLU A 113 -13.96 20.83 -3.19
C GLU A 113 -13.58 20.84 -1.71
N LEU A 114 -13.63 19.68 -1.03
CA LEU A 114 -13.22 19.57 0.37
C LEU A 114 -11.71 19.81 0.54
N THR A 115 -10.90 19.29 -0.37
CA THR A 115 -9.44 19.47 -0.33
C THR A 115 -9.09 20.94 -0.51
N ASP A 116 -9.72 21.62 -1.46
CA ASP A 116 -9.52 23.04 -1.72
C ASP A 116 -9.93 23.88 -0.50
N PHE A 117 -11.14 23.64 0.04
CA PHE A 117 -11.62 24.32 1.24
C PHE A 117 -10.68 24.15 2.45
N LEU A 118 -10.25 22.91 2.73
CA LEU A 118 -9.33 22.64 3.84
C LEU A 118 -7.97 23.32 3.61
N SER A 119 -7.48 23.33 2.37
CA SER A 119 -6.23 24.01 2.02
C SER A 119 -6.33 25.52 2.21
N GLU A 120 -7.44 26.15 1.79
CA GLU A 120 -7.70 27.58 2.01
C GLU A 120 -7.82 27.92 3.51
N ALA A 121 -8.36 27.01 4.31
CA ALA A 121 -8.43 27.12 5.77
C ALA A 121 -7.09 26.86 6.49
N GLY A 122 -6.00 26.65 5.74
CA GLY A 122 -4.64 26.47 6.26
C GLY A 122 -4.29 25.04 6.71
N VAL A 123 -5.11 24.04 6.38
CA VAL A 123 -4.84 22.64 6.70
C VAL A 123 -3.89 22.05 5.66
N LYS A 124 -2.87 21.30 6.12
CA LYS A 124 -2.02 20.51 5.21
C LYS A 124 -2.80 19.27 4.76
N VAL A 125 -3.39 19.35 3.57
CA VAL A 125 -4.26 18.31 3.02
C VAL A 125 -3.77 17.83 1.66
N ARG A 126 -4.05 16.55 1.34
CA ARG A 126 -3.88 15.98 -0.01
C ARG A 126 -5.11 15.15 -0.39
N TYR A 127 -5.38 15.13 -1.69
CA TYR A 127 -6.42 14.29 -2.29
C TYR A 127 -5.79 13.03 -2.91
N LEU A 128 -6.35 11.87 -2.59
CA LEU A 128 -6.04 10.59 -3.22
C LEU A 128 -7.10 10.21 -4.26
N HIS A 129 -6.80 10.51 -5.52
CA HIS A 129 -7.67 10.18 -6.65
C HIS A 129 -7.62 8.69 -7.01
N SER A 130 -8.72 8.13 -7.52
CA SER A 130 -8.87 6.69 -7.84
C SER A 130 -7.92 6.18 -8.92
N ASP A 131 -7.53 7.10 -9.81
CA ASP A 131 -6.74 6.82 -11.02
C ASP A 131 -5.27 7.22 -10.83
N VAL A 132 -4.85 7.46 -9.58
CA VAL A 132 -3.45 7.70 -9.23
C VAL A 132 -2.67 6.40 -9.38
N ASP A 133 -1.53 6.49 -10.07
CA ASP A 133 -0.56 5.41 -10.19
C ASP A 133 -0.22 4.82 -8.80
N THR A 134 -0.07 3.50 -8.73
CA THR A 134 0.34 2.77 -7.53
C THR A 134 1.57 3.41 -6.86
N LEU A 135 2.56 3.87 -7.63
CA LEU A 135 3.76 4.53 -7.10
C LEU A 135 3.42 5.83 -6.37
N LYS A 136 2.66 6.71 -7.02
CA LYS A 136 2.26 8.01 -6.45
C LYS A 136 1.34 7.85 -5.24
N ARG A 137 0.54 6.78 -5.19
CA ARG A 137 -0.24 6.42 -4.00
C ARG A 137 0.68 6.09 -2.83
N VAL A 138 1.70 5.25 -3.04
CA VAL A 138 2.67 4.89 -1.99
C VAL A 138 3.39 6.13 -1.47
N GLU A 139 3.82 7.02 -2.37
CA GLU A 139 4.47 8.29 -2.00
C GLU A 139 3.56 9.17 -1.12
N LEU A 140 2.29 9.35 -1.50
CA LEU A 140 1.33 10.11 -0.71
C LEU A 140 1.13 9.51 0.69
N LEU A 141 1.03 8.18 0.80
CA LEU A 141 0.90 7.51 2.09
C LEU A 141 2.17 7.67 2.94
N ARG A 142 3.35 7.62 2.33
CA ARG A 142 4.63 7.87 3.01
C ARG A 142 4.69 9.30 3.55
N GLN A 143 4.36 10.29 2.72
CA GLN A 143 4.32 11.70 3.11
C GLN A 143 3.33 11.96 4.26
N LEU A 144 2.16 11.29 4.27
CA LEU A 144 1.22 11.34 5.39
C LEU A 144 1.85 10.80 6.68
N ARG A 145 2.55 9.66 6.62
CA ARG A 145 3.25 9.08 7.78
C ARG A 145 4.38 9.99 8.28
N GLN A 146 5.12 10.61 7.38
CA GLN A 146 6.19 11.55 7.70
C GLN A 146 5.69 12.90 8.24
N GLY A 147 4.38 13.18 8.18
CA GLY A 147 3.82 14.46 8.64
C GLY A 147 4.06 15.63 7.68
N VAL A 148 4.34 15.34 6.40
CA VAL A 148 4.37 16.37 5.35
C VAL A 148 3.00 17.03 5.21
N PHE A 149 1.94 16.25 5.42
CA PHE A 149 0.57 16.72 5.53
C PHE A 149 -0.20 15.89 6.57
N ASP A 150 -1.31 16.43 7.07
CA ASP A 150 -2.05 15.88 8.21
C ASP A 150 -3.32 15.14 7.78
N VAL A 151 -3.87 15.50 6.61
CA VAL A 151 -5.18 15.00 6.14
C VAL A 151 -5.10 14.40 4.74
N LEU A 152 -5.64 13.19 4.59
CA LEU A 152 -5.83 12.55 3.29
C LEU A 152 -7.32 12.39 2.98
N VAL A 153 -7.78 13.06 1.93
CA VAL A 153 -9.15 12.95 1.43
C VAL A 153 -9.18 11.93 0.29
N GLY A 154 -10.18 11.06 0.23
CA GLY A 154 -10.37 10.17 -0.91
C GLY A 154 -11.76 9.53 -0.94
N ILE A 155 -12.08 8.86 -2.03
CA ILE A 155 -13.37 8.17 -2.18
C ILE A 155 -13.28 6.74 -1.64
N ASN A 156 -12.26 6.03 -2.12
CA ASN A 156 -12.00 4.65 -1.76
C ASN A 156 -10.59 4.52 -1.19
N LEU A 157 -10.50 4.64 0.14
CA LEU A 157 -9.28 4.39 0.90
C LEU A 157 -9.15 2.90 1.28
N LEU A 158 -9.87 1.98 0.62
CA LEU A 158 -9.91 0.57 1.01
C LEU A 158 -8.83 -0.31 0.35
N ARG A 159 -7.95 0.24 -0.49
CA ARG A 159 -6.89 -0.58 -1.11
C ARG A 159 -5.83 -1.02 -0.11
N GLU A 160 -5.21 -2.16 -0.41
CA GLU A 160 -4.11 -2.78 0.34
C GLU A 160 -2.95 -1.79 0.55
N GLY A 161 -2.14 -2.00 1.60
CA GLY A 161 -0.98 -1.15 1.92
C GLY A 161 -1.22 0.04 2.86
N LEU A 162 -2.45 0.22 3.35
CA LEU A 162 -2.79 1.27 4.33
C LEU A 162 -2.68 0.74 5.78
N ASP A 163 -1.44 0.62 6.26
CA ASP A 163 -1.14 0.44 7.69
C ASP A 163 -0.54 1.74 8.22
N LEU A 164 -1.36 2.57 8.86
CA LEU A 164 -1.01 3.92 9.31
C LEU A 164 -1.27 4.05 10.82
N PRO A 165 -0.31 3.68 11.68
CA PRO A 165 -0.43 3.86 13.14
C PRO A 165 -0.66 5.32 13.55
N GLU A 166 -0.24 6.27 12.71
CA GLU A 166 -0.34 7.70 12.94
C GLU A 166 -1.78 8.23 12.76
N VAL A 167 -2.67 7.45 12.11
CA VAL A 167 -4.07 7.85 11.90
C VAL A 167 -4.91 7.60 13.16
N SER A 168 -5.37 8.66 13.80
CA SER A 168 -6.26 8.57 14.97
C SER A 168 -7.72 8.87 14.65
N LEU A 169 -8.01 9.51 13.51
CA LEU A 169 -9.38 9.83 13.09
C LEU A 169 -9.66 9.37 11.66
N VAL A 170 -10.79 8.69 11.49
CA VAL A 170 -11.38 8.43 10.17
C VAL A 170 -12.75 9.10 10.10
N ALA A 171 -12.89 10.08 9.22
CA ALA A 171 -14.16 10.74 8.94
C ALA A 171 -14.84 10.12 7.71
N ILE A 172 -16.11 9.75 7.84
CA ILE A 172 -16.94 9.21 6.76
C ILE A 172 -18.06 10.21 6.49
N LEU A 173 -17.90 11.00 5.43
CA LEU A 173 -18.95 11.92 4.98
C LEU A 173 -20.04 11.14 4.26
N ASP A 174 -21.28 11.60 4.38
CA ASP A 174 -22.46 10.97 3.77
C ASP A 174 -22.53 9.47 4.10
N ALA A 175 -22.33 9.13 5.38
CA ALA A 175 -22.32 7.76 5.87
C ALA A 175 -23.67 7.04 5.69
N ASP A 176 -24.76 7.82 5.60
CA ASP A 176 -26.13 7.34 5.45
C ASP A 176 -26.57 7.15 3.99
N LYS A 177 -25.70 7.42 3.01
CA LYS A 177 -26.00 7.16 1.60
C LYS A 177 -25.64 5.75 1.22
N GLU A 178 -26.64 4.92 0.98
CA GLU A 178 -26.40 3.53 0.61
C GLU A 178 -25.72 3.40 -0.77
N GLY A 179 -24.91 2.35 -0.91
CA GLY A 179 -24.14 2.08 -2.11
C GLY A 179 -22.92 1.23 -1.79
N PHE A 180 -22.11 0.92 -2.80
CA PHE A 180 -20.94 0.05 -2.65
C PHE A 180 -19.98 0.55 -1.55
N LEU A 181 -19.69 1.86 -1.53
CA LEU A 181 -18.75 2.50 -0.59
C LEU A 181 -19.28 2.66 0.84
N ARG A 182 -20.58 2.44 1.05
CA ARG A 182 -21.27 2.55 2.35
C ARG A 182 -22.03 1.27 2.73
N SER A 183 -21.72 0.17 2.04
CA SER A 183 -22.16 -1.15 2.46
C SER A 183 -21.55 -1.51 3.81
N ALA A 184 -22.20 -2.42 4.56
CA ALA A 184 -21.70 -2.87 5.85
C ALA A 184 -20.23 -3.34 5.78
N THR A 185 -19.85 -4.06 4.71
CA THR A 185 -18.47 -4.51 4.50
C THR A 185 -17.50 -3.35 4.29
N SER A 186 -17.86 -2.38 3.45
CA SER A 186 -17.01 -1.20 3.17
C SER A 186 -16.86 -0.30 4.39
N LEU A 187 -17.92 -0.14 5.19
CA LEU A 187 -17.88 0.61 6.44
C LEU A 187 -16.95 -0.07 7.46
N VAL A 188 -17.09 -1.38 7.68
CA VAL A 188 -16.20 -2.13 8.60
C VAL A 188 -14.73 -2.01 8.19
N GLN A 189 -14.43 -2.09 6.89
CA GLN A 189 -13.06 -1.92 6.40
C GLN A 189 -12.54 -0.49 6.59
N THR A 190 -13.39 0.52 6.35
CA THR A 190 -13.04 1.94 6.56
C THR A 190 -12.78 2.22 8.05
N ILE A 191 -13.64 1.72 8.94
CA ILE A 191 -13.49 1.80 10.40
C ILE A 191 -12.15 1.18 10.83
N GLY A 192 -11.80 0.03 10.24
CA GLY A 192 -10.55 -0.67 10.55
C GLY A 192 -9.29 0.15 10.33
N ARG A 193 -9.33 1.24 9.55
CA ARG A 193 -8.20 2.15 9.33
C ARG A 193 -7.80 2.93 10.59
N ALA A 194 -8.74 3.20 11.50
CA ALA A 194 -8.45 3.85 12.79
C ALA A 194 -8.01 2.85 13.88
N ALA A 195 -8.11 1.53 13.65
CA ALA A 195 -7.86 0.52 14.68
C ALA A 195 -6.37 0.26 14.97
N ARG A 196 -5.46 1.01 14.33
CA ARG A 196 -4.00 0.91 14.51
C ARG A 196 -3.46 1.94 15.51
N ASN A 197 -4.28 2.89 15.93
CA ASN A 197 -3.94 3.93 16.88
C ASN A 197 -4.72 3.72 18.19
N ILE A 198 -4.09 4.01 19.33
CA ILE A 198 -4.70 3.86 20.65
C ILE A 198 -5.87 4.83 20.85
N ASN A 199 -5.78 6.01 20.25
CA ASN A 199 -6.80 7.06 20.23
C ASN A 199 -7.75 6.94 19.04
N GLY A 200 -7.73 5.80 18.34
CA GLY A 200 -8.51 5.55 17.13
C GLY A 200 -10.01 5.83 17.31
N GLU A 201 -10.52 6.72 16.48
CA GLU A 201 -11.91 7.16 16.44
C GLU A 201 -12.42 7.25 15.00
N VAL A 202 -13.72 7.01 14.83
CA VAL A 202 -14.42 7.12 13.54
C VAL A 202 -15.61 8.05 13.70
N HIS A 203 -15.67 9.10 12.89
CA HIS A 203 -16.81 10.01 12.82
C HIS A 203 -17.61 9.69 11.57
N MET A 204 -18.87 9.31 11.75
CA MET A 204 -19.82 9.06 10.66
C MET A 204 -20.79 10.22 10.58
N TYR A 205 -20.71 11.00 9.50
CA TYR A 205 -21.63 12.10 9.25
C TYR A 205 -22.82 11.62 8.45
N GLY A 206 -24.02 11.75 9.00
CA GLY A 206 -25.26 11.30 8.37
C GLY A 206 -26.45 11.61 9.27
N ASP A 207 -27.62 11.78 8.67
CA ASP A 207 -28.82 12.16 9.43
C ASP A 207 -29.68 10.94 9.78
N ASN A 208 -29.48 9.83 9.07
CA ASN A 208 -30.24 8.60 9.28
C ASN A 208 -29.34 7.41 9.59
N LEU A 209 -29.75 6.56 10.54
CA LEU A 209 -29.04 5.31 10.82
C LEU A 209 -29.52 4.21 9.86
N THR A 210 -28.76 3.98 8.79
CA THR A 210 -29.05 2.91 7.81
C THR A 210 -28.77 1.53 8.39
N GLU A 211 -29.30 0.50 7.73
CA GLU A 211 -29.04 -0.89 8.10
C GLU A 211 -27.57 -1.28 7.93
N SER A 212 -26.90 -0.74 6.90
CA SER A 212 -25.46 -0.95 6.69
C SER A 212 -24.62 -0.33 7.81
N MET A 213 -24.98 0.88 8.26
CA MET A 213 -24.33 1.53 9.40
C MET A 213 -24.56 0.75 10.69
N ARG A 214 -25.80 0.35 10.96
CA ARG A 214 -26.14 -0.45 12.15
C ARG A 214 -25.29 -1.72 12.24
N LYS A 215 -25.25 -2.51 11.17
CA LYS A 215 -24.43 -3.73 11.11
C LYS A 215 -22.94 -3.46 11.34
N ALA A 216 -22.40 -2.39 10.75
CA ALA A 216 -21.01 -2.03 10.93
C ALA A 216 -20.71 -1.61 12.39
N ILE A 217 -21.58 -0.78 12.98
CA ILE A 217 -21.46 -0.31 14.37
C ILE A 217 -21.56 -1.46 15.36
N ASP A 218 -22.55 -2.34 15.18
CA ASP A 218 -22.78 -3.49 16.05
C ASP A 218 -21.57 -4.43 16.02
N GLU A 219 -21.03 -4.72 14.83
CA GLU A 219 -19.86 -5.59 14.70
C GLU A 219 -18.60 -4.97 15.29
N THR A 220 -18.34 -3.68 15.06
CA THR A 220 -17.20 -2.97 15.67
C THR A 220 -17.33 -2.93 17.19
N THR A 221 -18.53 -2.68 17.71
CA THR A 221 -18.80 -2.61 19.16
C THR A 221 -18.59 -3.99 19.80
N ARG A 222 -19.13 -5.06 19.20
CA ARG A 222 -18.94 -6.45 19.63
C ARG A 222 -17.46 -6.82 19.70
N ARG A 223 -16.67 -6.48 18.67
CA ARG A 223 -15.21 -6.72 18.64
C ARG A 223 -14.51 -5.95 19.75
N ARG A 224 -14.81 -4.65 19.88
CA ARG A 224 -14.21 -3.77 20.88
C ARG A 224 -14.46 -4.28 22.30
N GLU A 225 -15.69 -4.66 22.63
CA GLU A 225 -16.05 -5.18 23.96
C GLU A 225 -15.27 -6.45 24.31
N LYS A 226 -15.17 -7.40 23.38
CA LYS A 226 -14.38 -8.63 23.57
C LYS A 226 -12.90 -8.33 23.77
N GLN A 227 -12.33 -7.39 23.00
CA GLN A 227 -10.93 -7.00 23.10
C GLN A 227 -10.65 -6.30 24.45
N VAL A 228 -11.50 -5.37 24.87
CA VAL A 228 -11.38 -4.68 26.17
C VAL A 228 -11.50 -5.67 27.33
N ALA A 229 -12.45 -6.60 27.27
CA ALA A 229 -12.60 -7.64 28.28
C ALA A 229 -11.38 -8.56 28.36
N TYR A 230 -10.82 -8.95 27.22
CA TYR A 230 -9.59 -9.75 27.13
C TYR A 230 -8.39 -9.00 27.74
N ASN A 231 -8.19 -7.74 27.34
CA ASN A 231 -7.11 -6.91 27.86
C ASN A 231 -7.20 -6.73 29.37
N LYS A 232 -8.40 -6.45 29.89
CA LYS A 232 -8.64 -6.32 31.33
C LYS A 232 -8.36 -7.63 32.08
N LYS A 233 -8.75 -8.77 31.52
CA LYS A 233 -8.55 -10.09 32.12
C LYS A 233 -7.06 -10.48 32.21
N LEU A 234 -6.27 -10.09 31.22
CA LEU A 234 -4.85 -10.45 31.13
C LEU A 234 -3.89 -9.34 31.55
N GLY A 235 -4.39 -8.16 31.93
CA GLY A 235 -3.56 -7.01 32.28
C GLY A 235 -2.76 -6.45 31.11
N VAL A 236 -3.28 -6.56 29.88
CA VAL A 236 -2.63 -6.04 28.68
C VAL A 236 -2.99 -4.57 28.50
N ASP A 237 -1.99 -3.68 28.55
CA ASP A 237 -2.15 -2.27 28.21
C ASP A 237 -1.98 -2.10 26.69
N PRO A 238 -2.94 -1.49 25.96
CA PRO A 238 -2.83 -1.29 24.52
C PRO A 238 -1.60 -0.44 24.19
N GLN A 239 -0.73 -0.94 23.31
CA GLN A 239 0.44 -0.20 22.84
C GLN A 239 0.30 0.13 21.35
N PRO A 240 0.61 1.37 20.93
CA PRO A 240 0.67 1.71 19.52
C PRO A 240 1.76 0.89 18.83
N LEU A 241 1.49 0.44 17.61
CA LEU A 241 2.47 -0.30 16.83
C LEU A 241 3.52 0.69 16.29
N GLN A 242 4.68 0.77 16.94
CA GLN A 242 5.82 1.52 16.41
C GLN A 242 6.49 0.73 15.28
N LYS A 243 5.86 0.72 14.10
CA LYS A 243 6.57 0.32 12.88
C LYS A 243 7.48 1.47 12.47
N LYS A 244 8.80 1.26 12.57
CA LYS A 244 9.77 2.11 11.87
C LYS A 244 9.25 2.33 10.45
N ILE A 245 9.32 3.56 9.96
CA ILE A 245 9.23 3.82 8.53
C ILE A 245 10.46 3.13 7.95
N ILE A 246 10.34 1.83 7.67
CA ILE A 246 11.38 1.07 7.00
C ILE A 246 11.26 1.54 5.57
N ASP A 247 12.05 2.56 5.27
CA ASP A 247 12.09 3.21 3.99
C ASP A 247 12.95 2.34 3.06
N ILE A 248 12.41 1.18 2.69
CA ILE A 248 12.99 0.31 1.65
C ILE A 248 13.11 1.13 0.36
N THR A 249 12.18 2.06 0.11
CA THR A 249 12.29 3.09 -0.94
C THR A 249 13.52 3.96 -0.76
N ASP A 250 13.75 4.60 0.39
CA ASP A 250 14.99 5.38 0.58
C ASP A 250 16.25 4.50 0.47
N GLN A 251 16.19 3.23 0.87
CA GLN A 251 17.31 2.30 0.74
C GLN A 251 17.57 1.92 -0.73
N ILE A 252 16.51 1.75 -1.52
CA ILE A 252 16.59 1.52 -2.97
C ILE A 252 17.10 2.80 -3.65
N GLU A 253 16.54 3.96 -3.34
CA GLU A 253 16.98 5.26 -3.88
C GLU A 253 18.46 5.53 -3.56
N ARG A 254 18.91 5.22 -2.34
CA ARG A 254 20.34 5.29 -1.97
C ARG A 254 21.19 4.31 -2.75
N GLU A 255 20.71 3.09 -2.95
CA GLU A 255 21.44 2.07 -3.73
C GLU A 255 21.55 2.48 -5.21
N GLU A 256 20.50 3.08 -5.77
CA GLU A 256 20.50 3.62 -7.13
C GLU A 256 21.52 4.75 -7.30
N LEU A 257 21.56 5.69 -6.34
CA LEU A 257 22.55 6.77 -6.32
C LEU A 257 23.99 6.19 -6.23
N ASP A 258 24.20 5.20 -5.38
CA ASP A 258 25.49 4.51 -5.24
C ASP A 258 25.89 3.76 -6.53
N THR A 259 24.92 3.15 -7.24
CA THR A 259 25.15 2.52 -8.55
C THR A 259 25.56 3.56 -9.59
N ALA A 260 24.87 4.70 -9.63
CA ALA A 260 25.19 5.79 -10.56
C ALA A 260 26.58 6.40 -10.30
N GLU A 261 26.97 6.58 -9.03
CA GLU A 261 28.30 7.05 -8.65
C GLU A 261 29.39 6.06 -9.06
N LEU A 262 29.16 4.76 -8.85
CA LEU A 262 30.09 3.69 -9.25
C LEU A 262 30.34 3.69 -10.77
N ILE A 263 29.28 3.85 -11.57
CA ILE A 263 29.37 3.95 -13.04
C ILE A 263 30.18 5.19 -13.44
N ALA A 264 29.94 6.34 -12.80
CA ALA A 264 30.64 7.58 -13.08
C ALA A 264 32.15 7.48 -12.73
N GLU A 265 32.50 6.79 -11.65
CA GLU A 265 33.89 6.51 -11.29
C GLU A 265 34.59 5.61 -12.31
N LEU A 266 33.93 4.55 -12.76
CA LEU A 266 34.48 3.59 -13.73
C LEU A 266 34.57 4.19 -15.15
N GLY A 267 33.64 5.07 -15.52
CA GLY A 267 33.66 5.80 -16.79
C GLY A 267 34.82 6.81 -16.91
N LYS A 268 35.21 7.46 -15.80
CA LYS A 268 36.34 8.41 -15.77
C LYS A 268 37.71 7.75 -16.00
N ALA A 269 37.85 6.45 -15.79
CA ALA A 269 39.10 5.70 -16.04
C ALA A 269 39.44 5.58 -17.54
N LYS A 270 38.46 5.68 -18.45
CA LYS A 270 38.68 5.63 -19.91
C LYS A 270 39.21 6.95 -20.52
N GLY A 271 39.23 8.06 -19.78
CA GLY A 271 39.51 9.40 -20.29
C GLY A 271 40.91 9.98 -20.05
N ARG A 272 41.79 9.31 -19.28
CA ARG A 272 43.17 9.78 -19.07
C ARG A 272 44.08 9.32 -20.22
N LYS A 273 44.41 10.25 -21.12
CA LYS A 273 45.45 10.10 -22.16
C LYS A 273 46.74 9.53 -21.54
N ALA A 274 47.05 8.28 -21.84
CA ALA A 274 48.37 7.71 -21.64
C ALA A 274 49.28 8.20 -22.78
N THR A 275 50.28 9.01 -22.43
CA THR A 275 51.46 9.26 -23.24
C THR A 275 52.18 7.95 -23.56
N ALA A 276 52.69 7.86 -24.78
CA ALA A 276 53.14 6.65 -25.47
C ALA A 276 54.25 5.85 -24.77
N VAL A 277 54.04 4.53 -24.66
CA VAL A 277 55.07 3.47 -24.79
C VAL A 277 54.36 2.20 -25.33
N PRO A 278 54.88 1.49 -26.35
CA PRO A 278 54.21 0.33 -26.92
C PRO A 278 54.56 -0.93 -26.12
N LEU A 279 53.67 -1.38 -25.24
CA LEU A 279 53.66 -2.77 -24.76
C LEU A 279 52.32 -3.42 -25.11
N ARG A 280 52.37 -4.33 -26.07
CA ARG A 280 51.37 -5.39 -26.25
C ARG A 280 51.56 -6.41 -25.13
N SER A 281 50.69 -6.40 -24.12
CA SER A 281 50.21 -7.58 -23.36
C SER A 281 49.43 -7.13 -22.11
N ASN A 282 48.41 -7.89 -21.73
CA ASN A 282 47.54 -7.72 -20.54
C ASN A 282 46.54 -6.55 -20.54
N ARG A 283 45.51 -6.61 -21.41
CA ARG A 283 44.15 -6.41 -20.87
C ARG A 283 43.85 -7.67 -20.05
N GLY A 284 44.27 -7.67 -18.79
CA GLY A 284 44.29 -8.86 -17.93
C GLY A 284 42.88 -9.40 -17.67
N ILE A 285 42.81 -10.69 -17.34
CA ILE A 285 41.60 -11.40 -16.88
C ILE A 285 40.84 -10.59 -15.80
N ALA A 286 41.56 -9.83 -14.98
CA ALA A 286 41.00 -8.94 -13.96
C ALA A 286 40.13 -7.80 -14.51
N ALA A 287 40.47 -7.21 -15.66
CA ALA A 287 39.66 -6.18 -16.30
C ALA A 287 38.38 -6.76 -16.94
N MET A 288 38.48 -7.97 -17.49
CA MET A 288 37.31 -8.69 -18.02
C MET A 288 36.34 -9.10 -16.89
N ALA A 289 36.87 -9.60 -15.76
CA ALA A 289 36.08 -9.93 -14.58
C ALA A 289 35.35 -8.72 -13.99
N GLN A 290 35.94 -7.52 -14.06
CA GLN A 290 35.29 -6.28 -13.62
C GLN A 290 34.12 -5.87 -14.52
N ASP A 291 34.31 -5.93 -15.84
CA ASP A 291 33.26 -5.61 -16.80
C ASP A 291 32.07 -6.60 -16.67
N GLU A 292 32.36 -7.88 -16.37
CA GLU A 292 31.34 -8.91 -16.11
C GLU A 292 30.57 -8.66 -14.80
N ILE A 293 31.26 -8.38 -13.69
CA ILE A 293 30.61 -8.05 -12.41
C ILE A 293 29.75 -6.79 -12.54
N LEU A 294 30.23 -5.77 -13.25
CA LEU A 294 29.46 -4.54 -13.49
C LEU A 294 28.19 -4.82 -14.32
N ALA A 295 28.27 -5.68 -15.33
CA ALA A 295 27.10 -6.07 -16.12
C ALA A 295 26.04 -6.78 -15.27
N VAL A 296 26.47 -7.67 -14.36
CA VAL A 296 25.58 -8.36 -13.42
C VAL A 296 24.93 -7.36 -12.45
N VAL A 297 25.70 -6.41 -11.90
CA VAL A 297 25.18 -5.34 -11.04
C VAL A 297 24.09 -4.53 -11.74
N LEU A 298 24.28 -4.18 -13.02
CA LEU A 298 23.28 -3.43 -13.81
C LEU A 298 22.00 -4.23 -14.06
N ASP A 299 22.12 -5.53 -14.32
CA ASP A 299 20.97 -6.40 -14.52
C ASP A 299 20.18 -6.58 -13.22
N LEU A 300 20.86 -6.83 -12.11
CA LEU A 300 20.24 -6.92 -10.79
C LEU A 300 19.61 -5.59 -10.35
N ASP A 301 20.22 -4.44 -10.65
CA ASP A 301 19.64 -3.12 -10.41
C ASP A 301 18.32 -2.92 -11.18
N ALA A 302 18.28 -3.35 -12.44
CA ALA A 302 17.05 -3.33 -13.25
C ALA A 302 15.98 -4.28 -12.70
N GLN A 303 16.35 -5.48 -12.27
CA GLN A 303 15.45 -6.44 -11.63
C GLN A 303 14.94 -5.94 -10.27
N MET A 304 15.80 -5.27 -9.49
CA MET A 304 15.43 -4.66 -8.21
C MET A 304 14.40 -3.57 -8.42
N ARG A 305 14.61 -2.68 -9.40
CA ARG A 305 13.65 -1.65 -9.80
C ARG A 305 12.31 -2.26 -10.21
N HIS A 306 12.34 -3.31 -11.01
CA HIS A 306 11.14 -4.02 -11.44
C HIS A 306 10.41 -4.70 -10.26
N ALA A 307 11.16 -5.35 -9.35
CA ALA A 307 10.59 -5.94 -8.14
C ALA A 307 9.97 -4.88 -7.21
N ALA A 308 10.60 -3.72 -7.11
CA ALA A 308 10.09 -2.58 -6.36
C ALA A 308 8.82 -2.00 -6.99
N SER A 309 8.77 -1.86 -8.33
CA SER A 309 7.57 -1.41 -9.04
C SER A 309 6.39 -2.37 -8.90
N GLU A 310 6.67 -3.69 -8.81
CA GLU A 310 5.68 -4.74 -8.59
C GLU A 310 5.36 -5.01 -7.11
N LEU A 311 5.83 -4.14 -6.19
CA LEU A 311 5.61 -4.24 -4.73
C LEU A 311 6.13 -5.54 -4.09
N GLN A 312 7.09 -6.20 -4.74
CA GLN A 312 7.76 -7.39 -4.22
C GLN A 312 8.93 -6.96 -3.33
N PHE A 313 8.62 -6.28 -2.22
CA PHE A 313 9.64 -5.63 -1.38
C PHE A 313 10.67 -6.59 -0.78
N GLU A 314 10.28 -7.84 -0.49
CA GLU A 314 11.22 -8.87 -0.02
C GLU A 314 12.19 -9.31 -1.13
N LEU A 315 11.73 -9.32 -2.38
CA LEU A 315 12.58 -9.60 -3.53
C LEU A 315 13.50 -8.42 -3.82
N ALA A 316 12.96 -7.19 -3.82
CA ALA A 316 13.76 -5.98 -4.00
C ALA A 316 14.84 -5.84 -2.90
N ALA A 317 14.52 -6.16 -1.64
CA ALA A 317 15.50 -6.15 -0.55
C ALA A 317 16.61 -7.20 -0.75
N ARG A 318 16.28 -8.40 -1.21
CA ARG A 318 17.27 -9.44 -1.54
C ARG A 318 18.20 -9.00 -2.68
N LEU A 319 17.61 -8.48 -3.77
CA LEU A 319 18.37 -7.99 -4.93
C LEU A 319 19.29 -6.83 -4.54
N ARG A 320 18.84 -5.92 -3.67
CA ARG A 320 19.67 -4.85 -3.10
C ARG A 320 20.89 -5.40 -2.35
N ASP A 321 20.68 -6.37 -1.47
CA ASP A 321 21.76 -6.94 -0.67
C ASP A 321 22.81 -7.64 -1.56
N GLU A 322 22.36 -8.33 -2.60
CA GLU A 322 23.24 -8.95 -3.61
C GLU A 322 24.02 -7.92 -4.43
N ILE A 323 23.38 -6.81 -4.84
CA ILE A 323 24.05 -5.68 -5.50
C ILE A 323 25.13 -5.09 -4.58
N ALA A 324 24.83 -4.87 -3.30
CA ALA A 324 25.77 -4.29 -2.34
C ALA A 324 27.02 -5.17 -2.14
N GLU A 325 26.85 -6.49 -2.10
CA GLU A 325 27.96 -7.45 -2.05
C GLU A 325 28.85 -7.39 -3.29
N LEU A 326 28.26 -7.44 -4.49
CA LEU A 326 29.01 -7.37 -5.75
C LEU A 326 29.77 -6.03 -5.91
N LYS A 327 29.15 -4.91 -5.52
CA LYS A 327 29.82 -3.61 -5.49
C LYS A 327 30.96 -3.57 -4.48
N HIS A 328 30.82 -4.24 -3.35
CA HIS A 328 31.88 -4.35 -2.35
C HIS A 328 33.09 -5.09 -2.93
N GLU A 329 32.87 -6.22 -3.61
CA GLU A 329 33.93 -6.95 -4.32
C GLU A 329 34.61 -6.10 -5.39
N LEU A 330 33.83 -5.37 -6.20
CA LEU A 330 34.38 -4.48 -7.23
C LEU A 330 35.28 -3.38 -6.63
N ARG A 331 34.86 -2.80 -5.50
CA ARG A 331 35.65 -1.81 -4.75
C ARG A 331 36.90 -2.42 -4.12
N GLN A 332 36.85 -3.67 -3.66
CA GLN A 332 38.02 -4.39 -3.15
C GLN A 332 39.03 -4.70 -4.26
N MET A 333 38.57 -5.16 -5.44
CA MET A 333 39.45 -5.40 -6.60
C MET A 333 40.20 -4.13 -7.03
N LYS A 334 39.53 -2.96 -6.96
CA LYS A 334 40.13 -1.65 -7.21
C LYS A 334 41.17 -1.26 -6.14
N LYS A 335 40.90 -1.52 -4.85
CA LYS A 335 41.83 -1.23 -3.74
C LYS A 335 43.06 -2.14 -3.70
N ALA A 336 42.91 -3.39 -4.14
CA ALA A 336 43.99 -4.39 -4.15
C ALA A 336 45.05 -4.17 -5.24
N GLY A 337 44.90 -3.14 -6.10
CA GLY A 337 45.89 -2.82 -7.13
C GLY A 337 45.98 -3.86 -8.24
N HIS A 338 44.93 -4.67 -8.46
CA HIS A 338 44.77 -5.50 -9.66
C HIS A 338 44.39 -4.69 -10.92
N ILE A 339 44.52 -3.36 -10.84
CA ILE A 339 44.29 -2.34 -11.86
C ILE A 339 45.43 -1.33 -11.79
#